data_AF-A0A0A8JLL2-F1
#
_entry.id   AF-A0A0A8JLL2-F1
#
_cell.length_a   1.000
_cell.length_b   1.000
_cell.length_c   1.000
_cell.angle_alpha   90.00
_cell.angle_beta   90.00
_cell.angle_gamma   90.00
#
_symmetry.space_group_name_H-M   'P 1'
#
loop_
_entity.id
_entity.type
_entity.pdbx_description
1 polymer ?
#
loop_
_entity_poly.entity_id
_entity_poly.type
_entity_poly.pdbx_seq_one_letter_code
_entity_poly.pdbx_strand_id
1 'polypeptide(L)' 'MANRKKYVIEQLHKIGVYASPENTPLELLSYPVLKGLLAVKRAITQ' A
#
# COMPACT_ATOMS: atom_id res chain seq x y z
N MET A 1 -6.12 12.49 10.15
CA MET A 1 -5.39 11.93 8.98
C MET A 1 -5.40 10.39 8.90
N ALA A 2 -6.05 9.63 9.79
CA ALA A 2 -6.02 8.16 9.78
C ALA A 2 -6.79 7.51 8.59
N ASN A 3 -7.92 8.09 8.15
CA ASN A 3 -8.75 7.51 7.09
C ASN A 3 -8.05 7.40 5.73
N ARG A 4 -7.14 8.32 5.41
CA ARG A 4 -6.39 8.29 4.14
C ARG A 4 -5.40 7.12 4.10
N LYS A 5 -4.77 6.79 5.24
CA LYS A 5 -3.88 5.64 5.36
C LYS A 5 -4.65 4.34 5.15
N LYS A 6 -5.79 4.20 5.82
CA LYS A 6 -6.67 3.03 5.67
C LYS A 6 -7.11 2.82 4.23
N TYR A 7 -7.54 3.88 3.54
CA TYR A 7 -7.94 3.81 2.13
C TYR A 7 -6.82 3.27 1.23
N VAL A 8 -5.58 3.73 1.39
CA VAL A 8 -4.45 3.25 0.57
C VAL A 8 -4.13 1.78 0.85
N ILE A 9 -4.20 1.35 2.11
CA ILE A 9 -4.03 -0.07 2.49
C ILE A 9 -5.12 -0.92 1.81
N GLU A 10 -6.39 -0.48 1.83
CA GLU A 10 -7.46 -1.20 1.15
C GLU A 10 -7.25 -1.28 -0.38
N GLN A 11 -6.75 -0.21 -1.00
CA GLN A 11 -6.40 -0.25 -2.43
C GLN A 11 -5.27 -1.23 -2.73
N LEU A 12 -4.26 -1.32 -1.85
CA LEU A 12 -3.17 -2.29 -1.95
C LEU A 12 -3.67 -3.73 -1.80
N HIS A 13 -4.56 -3.99 -0.83
CA HIS A 13 -5.19 -5.31 -0.67
C HIS A 13 -6.01 -5.71 -1.91
N LYS A 14 -6.73 -4.77 -2.55
CA LYS A 14 -7.51 -5.04 -3.77
C LYS A 14 -6.65 -5.47 -4.96
N ILE A 15 -5.38 -5.08 -4.99
CA ILE A 15 -4.42 -5.46 -6.05
C ILE A 15 -3.48 -6.60 -5.61
N GLY A 16 -3.81 -7.30 -4.51
CA GLY A 16 -3.07 -8.46 -4.02
C GLY A 16 -1.78 -8.15 -3.25
N VAL A 17 -1.62 -6.91 -2.77
CA VAL A 17 -0.45 -6.50 -1.97
C VAL A 17 -0.84 -6.45 -0.51
N TYR A 18 -0.32 -7.38 0.28
CA TYR A 18 -0.65 -7.53 1.70
C TYR A 18 0.50 -7.11 2.64
N ALA A 19 1.72 -7.03 2.11
CA ALA A 19 2.91 -6.63 2.84
C ALA A 19 3.92 -5.93 1.91
N SER A 20 4.88 -5.26 2.52
CA SER A 20 6.08 -4.75 1.84
C SER A 20 7.02 -5.89 1.40
N PRO A 21 8.03 -5.62 0.55
CA PRO A 21 9.05 -6.61 0.18
C PRO A 21 9.81 -7.22 1.37
N GLU A 22 9.89 -6.50 2.50
CA GLU A 22 10.52 -6.96 3.75
C GLU A 22 9.54 -7.71 4.66
N ASN A 23 8.40 -8.15 4.11
CA ASN A 23 7.32 -8.82 4.85
C ASN A 23 6.72 -8.00 5.99
N THR A 24 6.97 -6.68 6.02
CA THR A 24 6.37 -5.78 7.01
C THR A 24 4.89 -5.53 6.65
N PRO A 25 3.95 -5.73 7.59
CA PRO A 25 2.53 -5.43 7.40
C PRO A 25 2.29 -3.98 6.96
N LEU A 26 1.36 -3.78 6.02
CA LEU A 26 1.04 -2.45 5.49
C LEU A 26 0.58 -1.46 6.58
N GLU A 27 -0.01 -1.97 7.66
CA GLU A 27 -0.46 -1.17 8.80
C GLU A 27 0.69 -0.52 9.57
N LEU A 28 1.88 -1.13 9.56
CA LEU A 28 3.09 -0.59 10.19
C LEU A 28 3.81 0.43 9.29
N LEU A 29 3.51 0.45 8.00
CA LEU A 29 4.14 1.37 7.06
C LEU A 29 3.62 2.80 7.19
N SER A 30 4.47 3.77 6.88
CA SER A 30 4.07 5.17 6.83
C SER A 30 3.21 5.46 5.59
N TYR A 31 2.36 6.49 5.66
CA TYR A 31 1.52 6.90 4.53
C TYR A 31 2.29 7.18 3.22
N PRO A 32 3.46 7.87 3.24
CA PRO A 32 4.26 8.07 2.04
C PRO A 32 4.70 6.77 1.37
N VAL A 33 5.12 5.78 2.18
CA VAL A 33 5.54 4.46 1.69
C VAL A 33 4.37 3.71 1.06
N LEU A 34 3.21 3.72 1.70
CA LEU A 34 1.98 3.11 1.17
C LEU A 34 1.55 3.73 -0.16
N LYS A 35 1.64 5.06 -0.27
CA LYS A 35 1.33 5.77 -1.52
C LYS A 35 2.32 5.39 -2.63
N GLY A 36 3.61 5.28 -2.31
CA GLY A 36 4.64 4.83 -3.25
C GLY A 36 4.40 3.40 -3.74
N LEU A 37 4.14 2.48 -2.82
CA LEU A 37 3.79 1.08 -3.14
C LEU A 37 2.58 1.01 -4.09
N LEU A 38 1.53 1.79 -3.82
CA LEU A 38 0.33 1.81 -4.65
C LEU A 38 0.63 2.32 -6.06
N ALA A 39 1.48 3.35 -6.19
CA ALA A 39 1.88 3.88 -7.49
C ALA A 39 2.71 2.88 -8.30
N VAL A 40 3.71 2.25 -7.68
CA VAL A 40 4.56 1.22 -8.32
C VAL A 40 3.72 0.04 -8.78
N LYS A 41 2.84 -0.48 -7.92
CA LYS A 41 2.02 -1.65 -8.25
C LYS A 41 0.99 -1.35 -9.32
N ARG A 42 0.38 -0.15 -9.31
CA ARG A 42 -0.50 0.29 -10.41
C ARG A 42 0.24 0.44 -11.74
N ALA A 43 1.47 0.94 -11.73
CA ALA A 43 2.27 1.07 -12.94
C ALA A 43 2.65 -0.29 -13.55
N ILE A 44 2.79 -1.34 -12.73
CA ILE A 44 3.09 -2.72 -13.18
C ILE A 44 1.83 -3.42 -13.75
N THR A 45 0.63 -3.01 -13.31
CA THR A 45 -0.65 -3.61 -13.76
C THR A 45 -1.21 -2.98 -15.05
N GLN A 46 -0.57 -1.94 -15.61
CA GLN A 46 -0.90 -1.40 -16.94
C GLN A 46 -0.19 -2.17 -18.05
#